data_AF-A0A921NPJ1-F1
#
_entry.id   AF-A0A921NPJ1-F1
#
_cell.length_a   1.000
_cell.length_b   1.000
_cell.length_c   1.000
_cell.angle_alpha   90.00
_cell.angle_beta   90.00
_cell.angle_gamma   90.00
#
_symmetry.space_group_name_H-M   'P 1'
#
loop_
_entity.id
_entity.type
_entity.pdbx_description
1 polymer ?
#
loop_
_entity_poly.entity_id
_entity_poly.type
_entity_poly.pdbx_seq_one_letter_code
_entity_poly.pdbx_strand_id
1 'polypeptide(L)'
;MKQLRLGRVSEDTIRNALLYIRAECLRDGAPGLAEVDELLRLRGHEVAHVPVKTERLFKRGKLRIAVLAALRDGPKTGPQIAAHIAEAEGLPYRTVYKRLYQCLHTLKESETVSREKDRMRRYVWKIR
;
A
#
# COMPACT_ATOMS: atom_id res chain seq x y z
N MET A 1 27.05 -32.11 16.02
CA MET A 1 27.57 -30.75 15.76
C MET A 1 28.17 -30.20 17.05
N LYS A 2 29.40 -29.72 17.00
CA LYS A 2 30.16 -29.24 18.17
C LYS A 2 29.69 -27.82 18.52
N GLN A 3 29.11 -27.64 19.71
CA GLN A 3 28.60 -26.36 20.17
C GLN A 3 29.79 -25.39 20.38
N LEU A 4 29.88 -24.34 19.56
CA LEU A 4 30.89 -23.28 19.71
C LEU A 4 30.60 -22.52 21.01
N ARG A 5 31.41 -22.74 22.05
CA ARG A 5 31.35 -21.96 23.29
C ARG A 5 32.08 -20.63 23.09
N LEU A 6 31.38 -19.64 22.55
CA LEU A 6 31.77 -18.23 22.67
C LEU A 6 31.59 -17.86 24.15
N GLY A 7 32.69 -17.79 24.90
CA GLY A 7 32.74 -17.85 26.38
C GLY A 7 31.94 -16.81 27.19
N ARG A 8 31.09 -15.98 26.59
CA ARG A 8 30.15 -15.07 27.26
C ARG A 8 28.83 -14.83 26.50
N VAL A 9 28.66 -15.38 25.31
CA VAL A 9 27.50 -15.10 24.45
C VAL A 9 26.70 -16.38 24.29
N SER A 10 25.50 -16.40 24.87
CA SER A 10 24.59 -17.53 24.72
C SER A 10 24.01 -17.59 23.30
N GLU A 11 23.57 -18.78 22.88
CA GLU A 11 22.89 -18.94 21.60
C GLU A 11 21.66 -18.03 21.47
N ASP A 12 20.92 -17.84 22.57
CA ASP A 12 19.80 -16.89 22.62
C ASP A 12 20.23 -15.44 22.38
N THR A 13 21.41 -15.05 22.88
CA THR A 13 21.94 -13.70 22.66
C THR A 13 22.24 -13.48 21.18
N ILE A 14 22.84 -14.49 20.52
CA ILE A 14 23.14 -14.42 19.08
C ILE A 14 21.85 -14.39 18.27
N ARG A 15 20.89 -15.27 18.60
CA ARG A 15 19.57 -15.30 17.93
C ARG A 15 18.88 -13.94 18.04
N ASN A 16 18.82 -13.37 19.25
CA ASN A 16 18.13 -12.10 19.47
C ASN A 16 18.82 -10.94 18.73
N ALA A 17 20.15 -10.94 18.67
CA ALA A 17 20.89 -9.96 17.87
C ALA A 17 20.58 -10.09 16.37
N LEU A 18 20.56 -11.31 15.83
CA LEU A 18 20.22 -11.56 14.42
C LEU A 18 18.77 -11.16 14.11
N LEU A 19 17.82 -11.45 15.00
CA LEU A 19 16.43 -11.03 14.84
C LEU A 19 16.29 -9.50 14.87
N TYR A 20 17.06 -8.83 15.72
CA TYR A 20 17.08 -7.37 15.78
C TYR A 20 17.61 -6.75 14.49
N ILE A 21 18.76 -7.24 14.00
CA ILE A 21 19.34 -6.79 12.73
C ILE A 21 18.39 -7.06 11.57
N ARG A 22 17.75 -8.24 11.54
CA ARG A 22 16.72 -8.58 10.55
C ARG A 22 15.58 -7.56 10.54
N ALA A 23 15.10 -7.17 11.72
CA ALA A 23 14.04 -6.18 11.86
C ALA A 23 14.47 -4.77 11.42
N GLU A 24 15.75 -4.41 11.59
CA GLU A 24 16.33 -3.17 11.08
C GLU A 24 16.42 -3.19 9.54
N CYS A 25 16.94 -4.26 8.94
CA CYS A 25 16.94 -4.45 7.49
C CYS A 25 15.54 -4.31 6.87
N LEU A 26 14.52 -4.87 7.53
CA LEU A 26 13.14 -4.81 7.05
C LEU A 26 12.46 -3.44 7.23
N ARG A 27 12.77 -2.70 8.30
CA ARG A 27 12.15 -1.40 8.60
C ARG A 27 12.82 -0.27 7.86
N ASP A 28 14.14 -0.25 7.88
CA ASP A 28 14.97 0.89 7.50
C ASP A 28 15.70 0.65 6.18
N GLY A 29 15.54 -0.54 5.59
CA GLY A 29 16.16 -0.90 4.31
C GLY A 29 17.67 -1.11 4.42
N ALA A 30 18.18 -1.39 5.61
CA ALA A 30 19.60 -1.69 5.80
C ALA A 30 20.00 -2.93 4.95
N PRO A 31 21.19 -2.91 4.33
CA PRO A 31 21.67 -4.04 3.51
C PRO A 31 21.89 -5.28 4.38
N GLY A 32 22.00 -6.46 3.76
CA GLY A 32 22.39 -7.68 4.47
C GLY A 32 21.25 -8.60 4.91
N LEU A 33 20.00 -8.34 4.49
CA LEU A 33 18.84 -9.14 4.92
C LEU A 33 18.99 -10.63 4.54
N ALA A 34 19.52 -10.93 3.36
CA ALA A 34 19.70 -12.30 2.89
C ALA A 34 20.74 -13.06 3.72
N GLU A 35 21.82 -12.39 4.08
CA GLU A 35 22.91 -12.90 4.91
C GLU A 35 22.43 -13.15 6.35
N VAL A 36 21.65 -12.24 6.91
CA VAL A 36 21.04 -12.41 8.24
C VAL A 36 20.04 -13.57 8.26
N ASP A 37 19.20 -13.68 7.23
CA ASP A 37 18.26 -14.79 7.07
C ASP A 37 19.02 -16.12 6.98
N GLU A 38 20.15 -16.18 6.26
CA GLU A 38 20.97 -17.38 6.15
C GLU A 38 21.64 -17.75 7.48
N LEU A 39 22.16 -16.78 8.22
CA LEU A 39 22.72 -17.00 9.56
C LEU A 39 21.67 -17.56 10.54
N LEU A 40 20.41 -17.13 10.42
CA LEU A 40 19.30 -17.68 11.19
C LEU A 40 19.00 -19.12 10.78
N ARG A 41 18.95 -19.43 9.47
CA ARG A 41 18.73 -20.80 8.96
C ARG A 41 19.83 -21.77 9.37
N LEU A 42 21.10 -21.36 9.27
CA LEU A 42 22.25 -22.16 9.69
C LEU A 42 22.23 -22.50 11.18
N ARG A 43 21.51 -21.69 11.99
CA ARG A 43 21.28 -21.93 13.43
C ARG A 43 19.99 -22.70 13.72
N GLY A 44 19.31 -23.20 12.69
CA GLY A 44 18.08 -23.99 12.82
C GLY A 44 16.83 -23.15 13.07
N HIS A 45 16.85 -21.86 12.75
CA HIS A 45 15.68 -21.00 12.85
C HIS A 45 14.99 -20.86 11.50
N GLU A 46 13.68 -21.11 11.47
CA GLU A 46 12.87 -20.79 10.30
C GLU A 46 12.70 -19.29 10.15
N VAL A 47 12.78 -18.83 8.89
CA VAL A 47 12.68 -17.42 8.55
C VAL A 47 11.47 -17.21 7.65
N ALA A 48 10.44 -16.58 8.19
CA ALA A 48 9.21 -16.31 7.46
C ALA A 48 9.41 -15.23 6.38
N HIS A 49 8.74 -15.41 5.23
CA HIS A 49 8.65 -14.39 4.19
C HIS A 49 7.95 -13.14 4.74
N VAL A 50 8.56 -11.97 4.52
CA VAL A 50 7.99 -10.67 4.91
C VAL A 50 7.56 -9.94 3.65
N PRO A 51 6.29 -9.55 3.51
CA PRO A 51 5.82 -8.79 2.35
C PRO A 51 6.59 -7.46 2.24
N VAL A 52 7.10 -7.18 1.04
CA VAL A 52 7.75 -5.90 0.76
C VAL A 52 6.72 -4.78 0.86
N LYS A 53 7.01 -3.78 1.69
CA LYS A 53 6.18 -2.58 1.81
C LYS A 53 6.21 -1.83 0.48
N THR A 54 5.19 -2.07 -0.36
CA THR A 54 5.04 -1.35 -1.63
C THR A 54 4.54 0.06 -1.34
N GLU A 55 5.14 1.07 -1.98
CA GLU A 55 4.62 2.42 -1.91
C GLU A 55 3.18 2.48 -2.40
N ARG A 56 2.32 3.11 -1.59
CA ARG A 56 0.92 3.30 -1.97
C ARG A 56 0.86 4.44 -2.97
N LEU A 57 0.38 4.14 -4.18
CA LEU A 57 0.09 5.12 -5.24
C LEU A 57 -0.71 6.33 -4.73
N PHE A 58 -1.67 6.09 -3.84
CA PHE A 58 -2.36 7.14 -3.11
C PHE A 58 -2.12 6.97 -1.61
N LYS A 59 -1.63 8.03 -0.97
CA LYS A 59 -1.63 8.11 0.50
C LYS A 59 -3.07 8.04 1.03
N ARG A 60 -3.23 7.65 2.30
CA ARG A 60 -4.54 7.50 2.94
C ARG A 60 -5.38 8.77 2.74
N GLY A 61 -6.59 8.63 2.20
CA GLY A 61 -7.52 9.73 1.96
C GLY A 61 -7.26 10.61 0.73
N LYS A 62 -6.06 10.56 0.10
CA LYS A 62 -5.75 11.40 -1.07
C LYS A 62 -6.64 11.12 -2.27
N LEU A 63 -6.92 9.84 -2.56
CA LEU A 63 -7.84 9.48 -3.64
C LEU A 63 -9.25 10.04 -3.42
N ARG A 64 -9.75 10.02 -2.17
CA ARG A 64 -11.06 10.60 -1.83
C ARG A 64 -11.07 12.10 -2.10
N ILE A 65 -10.03 12.82 -1.67
CA ILE A 65 -9.89 14.26 -1.91
C ILE A 65 -9.86 14.55 -3.41
N ALA A 66 -9.07 13.79 -4.18
CA ALA A 66 -8.98 13.96 -5.63
C ALA A 66 -10.32 13.71 -6.34
N VAL A 67 -11.07 12.68 -5.93
CA VAL A 67 -12.42 12.40 -6.45
C VAL A 67 -13.39 13.54 -6.16
N LEU A 68 -13.39 14.07 -4.93
CA LEU A 68 -14.27 15.18 -4.57
C LEU A 68 -13.87 16.48 -5.27
N ALA A 69 -12.57 16.74 -5.43
CA ALA A 69 -12.07 17.85 -6.22
C ALA A 69 -12.54 17.75 -7.68
N ALA A 70 -12.43 16.57 -8.28
CA ALA A 70 -12.91 16.31 -9.65
C ALA A 70 -14.42 16.49 -9.81
N LEU A 71 -15.22 16.32 -8.76
CA LEU A 71 -16.67 16.50 -8.78
C LEU A 71 -17.13 17.91 -8.38
N ARG A 72 -16.20 18.79 -8.00
CA ARG A 72 -16.51 20.15 -7.54
C ARG A 72 -17.14 21.00 -8.64
N ASP A 73 -16.69 20.81 -9.88
CA ASP A 73 -17.19 21.53 -11.07
C ASP A 73 -18.46 20.91 -11.65
N GLY A 74 -19.12 20.03 -10.90
CA GLY A 74 -20.38 19.40 -11.27
C GLY A 74 -20.28 17.92 -11.62
N PRO A 75 -21.41 17.31 -12.05
CA PRO A 75 -21.51 15.87 -12.26
C PRO A 75 -20.57 15.37 -13.34
N LYS A 76 -19.83 14.28 -13.08
CA LYS A 76 -18.92 13.67 -14.05
C LYS A 76 -19.10 12.16 -14.11
N THR A 77 -18.83 11.58 -15.28
CA THR A 77 -18.81 10.12 -15.46
C THR A 77 -17.55 9.52 -14.82
N GLY A 78 -17.60 8.22 -14.47
CA GLY A 78 -16.42 7.51 -13.94
C GLY A 78 -15.15 7.67 -14.80
N PRO A 79 -15.23 7.49 -16.13
CA PRO A 79 -14.08 7.73 -17.03
C PRO A 79 -13.55 9.16 -16.96
N GLN A 80 -14.42 10.18 -16.89
CA GLN A 80 -13.99 11.59 -16.79
C GLN A 80 -13.26 11.86 -15.47
N ILE A 81 -13.75 11.30 -14.36
CA ILE A 81 -13.09 11.43 -13.06
C ILE A 81 -11.72 10.74 -13.08
N ALA A 82 -11.64 9.53 -13.64
CA ALA A 82 -10.38 8.80 -13.75
C ALA A 82 -9.35 9.53 -14.62
N ALA A 83 -9.78 10.10 -15.75
CA ALA A 83 -8.91 10.87 -16.63
C ALA A 83 -8.37 12.13 -15.93
N HIS A 84 -9.25 12.88 -15.25
CA HIS A 84 -8.86 14.08 -14.53
C HIS A 84 -7.84 13.79 -13.42
N ILE A 85 -8.05 12.72 -12.63
CA ILE A 85 -7.11 12.34 -11.57
C ILE A 85 -5.80 11.79 -12.14
N ALA A 86 -5.87 11.01 -13.22
CA ALA A 86 -4.67 10.48 -13.89
C ALA A 86 -3.77 11.61 -14.41
N GLU A 87 -4.37 12.63 -15.02
CA GLU A 87 -3.67 13.82 -15.50
C GLU A 87 -3.09 14.64 -14.33
N ALA A 88 -3.89 14.94 -13.31
CA ALA A 88 -3.46 15.76 -12.17
C ALA A 88 -2.33 15.14 -11.33
N GLU A 89 -2.31 13.80 -11.21
CA GLU A 89 -1.33 13.07 -10.39
C GLU A 89 -0.20 12.45 -11.23
N GLY A 90 -0.22 12.60 -12.56
CA GLY A 90 0.75 11.98 -13.47
C GLY A 90 0.74 10.45 -13.44
N LEU A 91 -0.43 9.84 -13.17
CA LEU A 91 -0.58 8.40 -12.98
C LEU A 91 -1.19 7.71 -14.21
N PRO A 92 -0.88 6.42 -14.45
CA PRO A 92 -1.52 5.67 -15.53
C PRO A 92 -3.04 5.56 -15.34
N TYR A 93 -3.81 5.92 -16.37
CA TYR A 93 -5.28 5.90 -16.37
C TYR A 93 -5.86 4.59 -15.84
N ARG A 94 -5.37 3.44 -16.34
CA ARG A 94 -5.86 2.12 -15.94
C ARG A 94 -5.76 1.87 -14.43
N THR A 95 -4.68 2.36 -13.82
CA THR A 95 -4.41 2.21 -12.39
C THR A 95 -5.38 3.03 -11.55
N VAL A 96 -5.63 4.28 -11.97
CA VAL A 96 -6.60 5.18 -11.33
C VAL A 96 -8.01 4.61 -11.48
N TYR A 97 -8.39 4.21 -12.69
CA TYR A 97 -9.72 3.68 -12.99
C TYR A 97 -10.09 2.47 -12.12
N LYS A 98 -9.16 1.53 -11.91
CA LYS A 98 -9.41 0.35 -11.06
C LYS A 98 -9.72 0.72 -9.61
N ARG A 99 -9.03 1.72 -9.05
CA ARG A 99 -9.20 2.15 -7.65
C ARG A 99 -10.36 3.13 -7.47
N LEU A 100 -10.68 3.89 -8.51
CA LEU A 100 -11.74 4.89 -8.49
C LEU A 100 -13.09 4.29 -8.08
N TYR A 101 -13.49 3.17 -8.69
CA TYR A 101 -14.81 2.57 -8.41
C TYR A 101 -14.95 2.08 -6.96
N GLN A 102 -13.87 1.57 -6.37
CA GLN A 102 -13.86 1.22 -4.95
C GLN A 102 -14.10 2.47 -4.09
N CYS A 103 -13.39 3.57 -4.39
CA CYS A 103 -13.57 4.83 -3.67
C CYS A 103 -14.98 5.42 -3.85
N LEU A 104 -15.52 5.39 -5.07
CA LEU A 104 -16.86 5.89 -5.37
C LEU A 104 -17.94 5.08 -4.65
N HIS A 105 -17.75 3.76 -4.53
CA HIS A 105 -18.66 2.90 -3.77
C HIS A 105 -18.70 3.30 -2.29
N THR A 106 -17.54 3.44 -1.66
CA THR A 106 -17.44 3.88 -0.26
C THR A 106 -18.02 5.28 -0.08
N LEU A 107 -17.79 6.21 -1.03
CA LEU A 107 -18.35 7.55 -0.95
C LEU A 107 -19.87 7.56 -1.06
N LYS A 108 -20.43 6.67 -1.90
CA LYS A 108 -21.86 6.48 -2.05
C LYS A 108 -22.50 5.92 -0.78
N GLU A 109 -21.87 4.91 -0.17
CA GLU A 109 -22.32 4.32 1.09
C GLU A 109 -22.29 5.34 2.24
N SER A 110 -21.28 6.21 2.25
CA SER A 110 -21.20 7.34 3.19
C SER A 110 -22.07 8.55 2.81
N GLU A 111 -22.95 8.39 1.83
CA GLU A 111 -23.88 9.42 1.34
C GLU A 111 -23.23 10.73 0.87
N THR A 112 -21.92 10.76 0.65
CA THR A 112 -21.19 11.96 0.20
C THR A 112 -21.40 12.23 -1.29
N VAL A 113 -21.62 11.18 -2.08
CA VAL A 113 -21.85 11.27 -3.53
C VAL A 113 -23.07 10.44 -3.93
N SER A 114 -23.80 10.87 -4.96
CA SER A 114 -24.88 10.09 -5.58
C SER A 114 -24.52 9.68 -7.01
N ARG A 115 -25.14 8.59 -7.47
CA ARG A 115 -25.03 8.11 -8.86
C ARG A 115 -26.38 8.27 -9.52
N GLU A 116 -26.44 9.10 -10.56
CA GLU A 116 -27.68 9.47 -11.26
C GLU A 116 -27.52 9.31 -12.77
N LYS A 117 -28.65 9.27 -13.48
CA LYS A 117 -28.65 9.32 -14.94
C LYS A 117 -28.76 10.78 -15.37
N ASP A 118 -27.78 11.24 -16.14
CA ASP A 118 -27.85 12.55 -16.79
C ASP A 118 -28.85 12.53 -17.96
N ARG A 119 -29.15 13.69 -18.55
CA ARG A 119 -30.03 13.90 -19.72
C ARG A 119 -29.70 12.97 -20.90
N MET A 120 -28.44 12.61 -21.06
CA MET A 120 -27.96 11.65 -22.07
C MET A 120 -28.06 10.18 -21.63
N ARG A 121 -28.81 9.87 -20.58
CA ARG A 121 -28.96 8.53 -19.96
C ARG A 121 -27.64 7.88 -19.49
N ARG A 122 -26.56 8.65 -19.37
CA ARG A 122 -25.26 8.20 -18.83
C ARG A 122 -25.27 8.27 -17.32
N TYR A 123 -24.62 7.30 -16.68
CA TYR A 123 -24.41 7.36 -15.23
C TYR A 123 -23.32 8.38 -14.90
N VAL A 124 -23.70 9.41 -14.15
CA VAL A 124 -22.82 10.43 -13.60
C VAL A 124 -22.78 10.34 -12.10
N TRP A 125 -21.66 10.73 -11.52
CA TRP A 125 -21.47 10.91 -10.10
C TRP A 125 -21.56 12.39 -9.79
N LYS A 126 -22.23 12.75 -8.69
CA LYS A 126 -22.29 14.12 -8.19
C LYS A 126 -22.13 14.13 -6.67
N ILE A 127 -21.64 15.23 -6.13
CA ILE A 127 -21.67 15.47 -4.68
C ILE A 127 -23.14 15.68 -4.27
N ARG A 128 -23.55 15.10 -3.14
CA ARG A 128 -24.89 15.34 -2.58
C ARG A 128 -25.02 16.76 -2.06
#